data_AF-A0A1X7TH72-F1
#
_entry.id   AF-A0A1X7TH72-F1
#
_cell.length_a   1.000
_cell.length_b   1.000
_cell.length_c   1.000
_cell.angle_alpha   90.00
_cell.angle_beta   90.00
_cell.angle_gamma   90.00
#
_symmetry.space_group_name_H-M   'P 1'
#
loop_
_entity.id
_entity.type
_entity.pdbx_description
1 polymer ?
#
loop_
_entity_poly.entity_id
_entity_poly.type
_entity_poly.pdbx_seq_one_letter_code
_entity_poly.pdbx_strand_id
1 'polypeptide(L)'
;RGRLTSFIHPFPFPSNSYSTLPISSHKMDGAYQQDIELLEKAFLMFGLAADDREVERLIKAFLVPVTLKMNSKFKPVQDKAMELLSHITKRLQTRSQVQLPIIVLIEQLDGATPLVQNFILVYLRIGIPRLSPVDQIEILPLLIKSMNNKTKKQIDSILSLYSGALIHLTITDAAALKSLVPPDGTMKEYYLCYQLTLLLIPYSYEGDLPPPGLTVSQYKQIVSDKPVDPDTLEKMKVATIHLLSSELFAINEMLIHLIIGSCDPRHSVYELCDQKLKHNSDYEDNGVIEKLYNIYLGTAIRSSH
;
A
#
# COMPACT_ATOMS: atom_id res chain seq x y z
N ARG A 1 21.84 11.56 -22.75
CA ARG A 1 22.21 12.66 -21.80
C ARG A 1 21.05 13.65 -21.80
N GLY A 2 20.33 13.78 -20.69
CA GLY A 2 19.38 14.89 -20.49
C GLY A 2 18.08 14.50 -19.79
N ARG A 3 17.99 14.90 -18.50
CA ARG A 3 16.78 15.18 -17.70
C ARG A 3 15.95 13.99 -17.19
N LEU A 4 16.38 13.46 -16.04
CA LEU A 4 15.52 12.86 -15.01
C LEU A 4 15.80 13.58 -13.68
N THR A 5 15.34 14.81 -13.55
CA THR A 5 15.29 15.54 -12.28
C THR A 5 14.08 16.43 -12.32
N SER A 6 13.17 16.29 -11.33
CA SER A 6 11.90 17.01 -11.10
C SER A 6 10.67 16.18 -11.50
N PHE A 7 9.68 15.87 -10.67
CA PHE A 7 9.24 16.40 -9.38
C PHE A 7 8.51 15.27 -8.63
N ILE A 8 8.83 15.07 -7.34
CA ILE A 8 7.86 14.54 -6.38
C ILE A 8 7.74 15.66 -5.37
N HIS A 9 6.57 16.30 -5.31
CA HIS A 9 6.34 17.38 -4.36
C HIS A 9 6.52 16.85 -2.92
N PRO A 10 7.24 17.59 -2.05
CA PRO A 10 7.23 17.28 -0.63
C PRO A 10 5.81 17.46 -0.11
N PHE A 11 5.36 16.54 0.75
CA PHE A 11 4.17 16.73 1.57
C PHE A 11 4.17 18.14 2.17
N PRO A 12 3.04 18.89 2.17
CA PRO A 12 3.02 20.22 2.72
C PRO A 12 3.22 20.14 4.23
N PHE A 13 4.40 20.57 4.69
CA PHE A 13 4.65 20.83 6.10
C PHE A 13 3.94 22.15 6.47
N PRO A 14 3.18 22.21 7.57
CA PRO A 14 2.62 23.47 8.04
C PRO A 14 3.76 24.42 8.43
N SER A 15 3.85 25.56 7.73
CA SER A 15 4.74 26.67 8.05
C SER A 15 4.17 27.45 9.23
N ASN A 16 4.68 27.22 10.44
CA ASN A 16 4.36 28.06 11.59
C ASN A 16 5.53 28.98 11.91
N SER A 17 5.26 30.28 11.74
CA SER A 17 6.07 31.40 12.19
C SER A 17 6.29 31.37 13.70
N TYR A 18 7.55 31.49 14.11
CA TYR A 18 7.96 31.59 15.50
C TYR A 18 7.47 32.89 16.14
N SER A 19 6.71 32.79 17.23
CA SER A 19 6.58 33.84 18.23
C SER A 19 7.05 33.27 19.58
N THR A 20 8.19 33.78 20.03
CA THR A 20 8.84 33.43 21.30
C THR A 20 8.13 34.10 22.47
N LEU A 21 7.70 33.32 23.45
CA LEU A 21 7.52 33.77 24.83
C LEU A 21 8.20 32.78 25.79
N PRO A 22 8.94 33.26 26.81
CA PRO A 22 9.74 32.40 27.66
C PRO A 22 8.88 31.80 28.77
N ILE A 23 8.87 30.47 28.89
CA ILE A 23 8.32 29.77 30.05
C ILE A 23 9.44 28.91 30.66
N SER A 24 9.90 29.34 31.85
CA SER A 24 10.67 28.62 32.88
C SER A 24 11.33 27.29 32.48
N SER A 25 12.62 27.34 32.10
CA SER A 25 13.40 26.26 31.49
C SER A 25 14.03 25.23 32.45
N HIS A 26 14.29 25.55 33.72
CA HIS A 26 15.31 24.78 34.44
C HIS A 26 14.94 23.41 35.03
N LYS A 27 13.68 22.94 34.96
CA LYS A 27 13.28 21.59 35.45
C LYS A 27 12.71 20.65 34.39
N MET A 28 12.37 21.13 33.20
CA MET A 28 11.84 20.30 32.11
C MET A 28 12.91 19.79 31.14
N ASP A 29 14.07 20.44 31.08
CA ASP A 29 15.11 20.14 30.10
C ASP A 29 15.71 18.72 30.27
N GLY A 30 15.85 18.20 31.49
CA GLY A 30 16.39 16.85 31.71
C GLY A 30 15.46 15.69 31.36
N ALA A 31 14.15 15.93 31.24
CA ALA A 31 13.14 14.85 31.14
C ALA A 31 13.09 14.19 29.75
N TYR A 32 13.61 14.86 28.72
CA TYR A 32 13.63 14.38 27.33
C TYR A 32 15.00 14.51 26.66
N GLN A 33 15.99 15.08 27.35
CA GLN A 33 17.35 15.25 26.81
C GLN A 33 17.99 13.92 26.41
N GLN A 34 17.82 12.87 27.22
CA GLN A 34 18.35 11.54 26.91
C GLN A 34 17.75 10.98 25.60
N ASP A 35 16.47 11.22 25.34
CA ASP A 35 15.83 10.79 24.09
C ASP A 35 16.38 11.55 22.89
N ILE A 36 16.63 12.86 23.04
CA ILE A 36 17.27 13.69 22.00
C ILE A 36 18.70 13.20 21.73
N GLU A 37 19.51 12.98 22.76
CA GLU A 37 20.88 12.48 22.64
C GLU A 37 20.94 11.12 21.93
N LEU A 38 20.01 10.21 22.24
CA LEU A 38 19.91 8.92 21.57
C LEU A 38 19.54 9.08 20.09
N LEU A 39 18.61 9.99 19.75
CA LEU A 39 18.24 10.29 18.38
C LEU A 39 19.39 10.96 17.60
N GLU A 40 20.14 11.87 18.21
CA GLU A 40 21.33 12.50 17.63
C GLU A 40 22.45 11.50 17.40
N LYS A 41 22.67 10.58 18.35
CA LYS A 41 23.61 9.47 18.18
C LYS A 41 23.21 8.58 17.02
N ALA A 42 21.92 8.23 16.90
CA ALA A 42 21.41 7.48 15.76
C ALA A 42 21.64 8.24 14.44
N PHE A 43 21.34 9.54 14.42
CA PHE A 43 21.57 10.42 13.28
C PHE A 43 23.04 10.43 12.85
N LEU A 44 23.97 10.58 13.79
CA LEU A 44 25.41 10.54 13.52
C LEU A 44 25.83 9.17 12.98
N MET A 45 25.37 8.07 13.57
CA MET A 45 25.67 6.72 13.07
C MET A 45 25.19 6.53 11.63
N PHE A 46 23.99 7.00 11.30
CA PHE A 46 23.54 7.01 9.92
C PHE A 46 24.44 7.89 9.05
N GLY A 47 24.83 9.09 9.50
CA GLY A 47 25.74 9.97 8.77
C GLY A 47 27.10 9.35 8.45
N LEU A 48 27.63 8.52 9.36
CA LEU A 48 28.94 7.88 9.24
C LEU A 48 28.93 6.55 8.47
N ALA A 49 27.76 5.92 8.29
CA ALA A 49 27.68 4.64 7.59
C ALA A 49 28.23 4.77 6.16
N ALA A 50 29.23 3.96 5.81
CA ALA A 50 29.95 4.05 4.55
C ALA A 50 29.29 3.21 3.45
N ASP A 51 28.76 2.04 3.81
CA ASP A 51 28.22 1.06 2.86
C ASP A 51 26.78 0.63 3.18
N ASP A 52 26.20 -0.15 2.28
CA ASP A 52 24.81 -0.62 2.38
C ASP A 52 24.60 -1.61 3.53
N ARG A 53 25.63 -2.38 3.91
CA ARG A 53 25.55 -3.34 5.02
C ARG A 53 25.43 -2.62 6.36
N GLU A 54 26.20 -1.56 6.55
CA GLU A 54 26.12 -0.72 7.74
C GLU A 54 24.78 -0.01 7.83
N VAL A 55 24.29 0.53 6.70
CA VAL A 55 22.97 1.17 6.63
C VAL A 55 21.89 0.17 7.00
N GLU A 56 21.92 -1.04 6.44
CA GLU A 56 20.94 -2.08 6.76
C GLU A 56 20.95 -2.44 8.24
N ARG A 57 22.14 -2.62 8.83
CA ARG A 57 22.29 -2.89 10.27
C ARG A 57 21.66 -1.77 11.11
N LEU A 58 21.90 -0.52 10.75
CA LEU A 58 21.32 0.63 11.46
C LEU A 58 19.80 0.72 11.26
N ILE A 59 19.28 0.43 10.06
CA ILE A 59 17.83 0.40 9.81
C ILE A 59 17.15 -0.67 10.67
N LYS A 60 17.69 -1.89 10.68
CA LYS A 60 17.17 -2.98 11.52
C LYS A 60 17.19 -2.62 13.02
N ALA A 61 18.20 -1.88 13.46
CA ALA A 61 18.33 -1.47 14.86
C ALA A 61 17.45 -0.27 15.25
N PHE A 62 17.31 0.74 14.39
CA PHE A 62 16.77 2.05 14.77
C PHE A 62 15.43 2.40 14.14
N LEU A 63 15.02 1.79 13.02
CA LEU A 63 13.80 2.21 12.32
C LEU A 63 12.56 2.10 13.21
N VAL A 64 12.36 0.92 13.83
CA VAL A 64 11.23 0.66 14.72
C VAL A 64 11.29 1.54 15.99
N PRO A 65 12.40 1.59 16.75
CA PRO A 65 12.49 2.50 17.90
C PRO A 65 12.24 3.98 17.58
N VAL A 66 12.74 4.47 16.44
CA VAL A 66 12.57 5.89 16.06
C VAL A 66 11.13 6.19 15.68
N THR A 67 10.43 5.28 14.96
CA THR A 67 9.00 5.46 14.68
C THR A 67 8.16 5.49 15.96
N LEU A 68 8.52 4.73 17.01
CA LEU A 68 7.84 4.82 18.31
C LEU A 68 8.06 6.18 18.99
N LYS A 69 9.24 6.80 18.83
CA LYS A 69 9.53 8.13 19.40
C LYS A 69 8.70 9.26 18.78
N MET A 70 8.08 9.05 17.62
CA MET A 70 7.10 9.99 17.07
C MET A 70 5.85 10.17 17.95
N ASN A 71 5.55 9.20 18.82
CA ASN A 71 4.45 9.29 19.79
C ASN A 71 4.90 9.88 21.14
N SER A 72 6.12 10.41 21.24
CA SER A 72 6.62 11.03 22.48
C SER A 72 5.70 12.17 22.92
N LYS A 73 5.49 12.36 24.22
CA LYS A 73 4.75 13.52 24.76
C LYS A 73 5.49 14.85 24.57
N PHE A 74 6.78 14.81 24.25
CA PHE A 74 7.63 15.98 24.09
C PHE A 74 7.80 16.33 22.61
N LYS A 75 7.30 17.50 22.19
CA LYS A 75 7.38 17.98 20.81
C LYS A 75 8.81 18.00 20.24
N PRO A 76 9.87 18.42 20.98
CA PRO A 76 11.24 18.36 20.47
C PRO A 76 11.69 16.94 20.06
N VAL A 77 11.27 15.92 20.82
CA VAL A 77 11.60 14.51 20.52
C VAL A 77 10.85 14.04 19.27
N GLN A 78 9.58 14.40 19.14
CA GLN A 78 8.80 14.08 17.93
C GLN A 78 9.46 14.70 16.68
N ASP A 79 9.85 15.98 16.76
CA ASP A 79 10.47 16.70 15.65
C ASP A 79 11.80 16.08 15.23
N LYS A 80 12.63 15.73 16.21
CA LYS A 80 13.92 15.08 15.95
C LYS A 80 13.75 13.68 15.36
N ALA A 81 12.78 12.91 15.84
CA ALA A 81 12.45 11.60 15.28
C ALA A 81 11.97 11.72 13.82
N MET A 82 11.08 12.68 13.52
CA MET A 82 10.61 12.94 12.15
C MET A 82 11.74 13.39 11.22
N GLU A 83 12.64 14.24 11.70
CA GLU A 83 13.84 14.66 10.96
C GLU A 83 14.68 13.43 10.60
N LEU A 84 15.03 12.59 11.58
CA LEU A 84 15.82 11.38 11.36
C LEU A 84 15.14 10.43 10.37
N LEU A 85 13.83 10.18 10.51
CA LEU A 85 13.06 9.33 9.59
C LEU A 85 13.07 9.87 8.16
N SER A 86 12.97 11.19 7.97
CA SER A 86 13.08 11.83 6.66
C SER A 86 14.45 11.58 6.01
N HIS A 87 15.53 11.68 6.80
CA HIS A 87 16.88 11.37 6.33
C HIS A 87 17.05 9.89 5.97
N ILE A 88 16.52 8.98 6.79
CA ILE A 88 16.50 7.54 6.52
C ILE A 88 15.76 7.27 5.20
N THR A 89 14.58 7.87 5.00
CA THR A 89 13.77 7.70 3.77
C THR A 89 14.53 8.17 2.53
N LYS A 90 15.13 9.36 2.56
CA LYS A 90 15.95 9.87 1.44
C LYS A 90 17.13 8.95 1.12
N ARG A 91 17.76 8.39 2.15
CA ARG A 91 18.89 7.47 1.99
C ARG A 91 18.48 6.12 1.42
N LEU A 92 17.31 5.62 1.81
CA LEU A 92 16.73 4.40 1.26
C LEU A 92 16.37 4.54 -0.23
N GLN A 93 16.00 5.73 -0.70
CA GLN A 93 15.69 5.97 -2.11
C GLN A 93 16.90 5.78 -3.04
N THR A 94 18.11 6.02 -2.55
CA THR A 94 19.34 5.85 -3.35
C THR A 94 19.99 4.47 -3.18
N ARG A 95 19.48 3.65 -2.26
CA ARG A 95 20.01 2.32 -1.91
C ARG A 95 18.93 1.27 -2.02
N SER A 96 18.72 0.76 -3.24
CA SER A 96 17.67 -0.21 -3.53
C SER A 96 17.88 -1.60 -2.92
N GLN A 97 19.12 -1.95 -2.55
CA GLN A 97 19.47 -3.28 -2.03
C GLN A 97 19.29 -3.43 -0.50
N VAL A 98 19.20 -2.32 0.22
CA VAL A 98 19.12 -2.34 1.70
C VAL A 98 17.76 -2.91 2.14
N GLN A 99 17.78 -3.92 3.00
CA GLN A 99 16.57 -4.56 3.53
C GLN A 99 15.98 -3.80 4.72
N LEU A 100 14.66 -3.89 4.87
CA LEU A 100 13.92 -3.29 5.98
C LEU A 100 13.26 -4.38 6.83
N PRO A 101 13.00 -4.13 8.13
CA PRO A 101 12.31 -5.08 9.00
C PRO A 101 10.79 -5.12 8.71
N ILE A 102 10.40 -5.69 7.57
CA ILE A 102 9.02 -5.64 7.04
C ILE A 102 8.00 -6.25 8.00
N ILE A 103 8.26 -7.44 8.54
CA ILE A 103 7.33 -8.14 9.44
C ILE A 103 7.03 -7.27 10.67
N VAL A 104 8.08 -6.77 11.32
CA VAL A 104 7.97 -5.92 12.53
C VAL A 104 7.22 -4.62 12.22
N LEU A 105 7.45 -4.03 11.04
CA LEU A 105 6.73 -2.84 10.60
C LEU A 105 5.24 -3.11 10.38
N ILE A 106 4.86 -4.25 9.78
CA ILE A 106 3.45 -4.63 9.60
C ILE A 106 2.78 -4.85 10.96
N GLU A 107 3.45 -5.54 11.89
CA GLU A 107 2.93 -5.77 13.24
C GLU A 107 2.72 -4.45 14.00
N GLN A 108 3.62 -3.48 13.83
CA GLN A 108 3.52 -2.16 14.44
C GLN A 108 2.37 -1.31 13.88
N LEU A 109 1.74 -1.68 12.75
CA LEU A 109 0.55 -0.97 12.27
C LEU A 109 -0.61 -1.06 13.28
N ASP A 110 -0.66 -2.14 14.07
CA ASP A 110 -1.66 -2.28 15.11
C ASP A 110 -1.32 -1.42 16.34
N GLY A 111 -2.32 -0.70 16.85
CA GLY A 111 -2.14 0.24 17.96
C GLY A 111 -1.33 1.53 17.67
N ALA A 112 -0.71 1.68 16.49
CA ALA A 112 0.00 2.90 16.12
C ALA A 112 -0.96 4.08 15.83
N THR A 113 -0.48 5.31 16.08
CA THR A 113 -1.21 6.53 15.74
C THR A 113 -1.28 6.70 14.21
N PRO A 114 -2.28 7.43 13.67
CA PRO A 114 -2.39 7.64 12.22
C PRO A 114 -1.12 8.24 11.59
N LEU A 115 -0.42 9.11 12.33
CA LEU A 115 0.85 9.68 11.91
C LEU A 115 1.92 8.61 11.74
N VAL A 116 2.11 7.74 12.75
CA VAL A 116 3.09 6.65 12.69
C VAL A 116 2.72 5.62 11.62
N GLN A 117 1.43 5.27 11.49
CA GLN A 117 0.96 4.37 10.44
C GLN A 117 1.31 4.87 9.04
N ASN A 118 1.18 6.18 8.77
CA ASN A 118 1.55 6.75 7.47
C ASN A 118 3.05 6.59 7.18
N PHE A 119 3.92 6.78 8.17
CA PHE A 119 5.36 6.56 8.01
C PHE A 119 5.68 5.08 7.79
N ILE A 120 5.06 4.18 8.55
CA ILE A 120 5.22 2.73 8.36
C ILE A 120 4.83 2.33 6.93
N LEU A 121 3.69 2.81 6.42
CA LEU A 121 3.23 2.51 5.06
C LEU A 121 4.24 2.99 3.99
N VAL A 122 4.92 4.12 4.20
CA VAL A 122 6.01 4.58 3.31
C VAL A 122 7.17 3.57 3.32
N TYR A 123 7.58 3.09 4.49
CA TYR A 123 8.65 2.10 4.60
C TYR A 123 8.27 0.74 4.01
N LEU A 124 7.02 0.30 4.18
CA LEU A 124 6.52 -0.92 3.55
C LEU A 124 6.52 -0.81 2.02
N ARG A 125 6.11 0.34 1.46
CA ARG A 125 6.16 0.60 0.01
C ARG A 125 7.58 0.57 -0.55
N ILE A 126 8.55 1.00 0.26
CA ILE A 126 9.96 0.96 -0.12
C ILE A 126 10.52 -0.47 0.00
N GLY A 127 10.13 -1.19 1.03
CA GLY A 127 10.83 -2.40 1.46
C GLY A 127 10.23 -3.72 0.95
N ILE A 128 8.90 -3.82 0.77
CA ILE A 128 8.27 -5.04 0.23
C ILE A 128 8.83 -5.41 -1.15
N PRO A 129 8.98 -4.49 -2.12
CA PRO A 129 9.55 -4.83 -3.44
C PRO A 129 11.01 -5.29 -3.41
N ARG A 130 11.72 -5.13 -2.28
CA ARG A 130 13.12 -5.54 -2.11
C ARG A 130 13.26 -6.97 -1.59
N LEU A 131 12.17 -7.53 -1.07
CA LEU A 131 12.12 -8.89 -0.58
C LEU A 131 12.20 -9.88 -1.76
N SER A 132 12.65 -11.10 -1.47
CA SER A 132 12.58 -12.17 -2.46
C SER A 132 11.12 -12.49 -2.81
N PRO A 133 10.83 -13.06 -3.99
CA PRO A 133 9.46 -13.45 -4.35
C PRO A 133 8.79 -14.35 -3.31
N VAL A 134 9.56 -15.23 -2.66
CA VAL A 134 9.05 -16.13 -1.61
C VAL A 134 8.63 -15.33 -0.38
N ASP A 135 9.51 -14.46 0.12
CA ASP A 135 9.23 -13.61 1.28
C ASP A 135 8.06 -12.64 1.03
N GLN A 136 7.87 -12.17 -0.21
CA GLN A 136 6.72 -11.33 -0.57
C GLN A 136 5.38 -12.07 -0.45
N ILE A 137 5.35 -13.39 -0.70
CA ILE A 137 4.15 -14.19 -0.52
C ILE A 137 3.90 -14.43 0.97
N GLU A 138 4.96 -14.71 1.74
CA GLU A 138 4.87 -14.98 3.18
C GLU A 138 4.28 -13.81 3.98
N ILE A 139 4.45 -12.56 3.51
CA ILE A 139 3.89 -11.37 4.17
C ILE A 139 2.43 -11.08 3.82
N LEU A 140 1.85 -11.72 2.78
CA LEU A 140 0.46 -11.45 2.35
C LEU A 140 -0.58 -11.69 3.46
N PRO A 141 -0.54 -12.80 4.25
CA PRO A 141 -1.49 -12.99 5.34
C PRO A 141 -1.40 -11.90 6.42
N LEU A 142 -0.18 -11.40 6.68
CA LEU A 142 0.05 -10.32 7.63
C LEU A 142 -0.56 -9.00 7.14
N LEU A 143 -0.43 -8.71 5.83
CA LEU A 143 -1.08 -7.55 5.23
C LEU A 143 -2.61 -7.64 5.35
N ILE A 144 -3.21 -8.80 5.06
CA ILE A 144 -4.65 -9.00 5.20
C ILE A 144 -5.11 -8.74 6.63
N LYS A 145 -4.42 -9.31 7.62
CA LYS A 145 -4.71 -9.11 9.04
C LYS A 145 -4.57 -7.64 9.45
N SER A 146 -3.60 -6.93 8.89
CA SER A 146 -3.31 -5.52 9.25
C SER A 146 -4.39 -4.52 8.81
N MET A 147 -5.31 -4.92 7.91
CA MET A 147 -6.42 -4.07 7.45
C MET A 147 -7.49 -3.84 8.53
N ASN A 148 -7.53 -4.68 9.57
CA ASN A 148 -8.51 -4.57 10.64
C ASN A 148 -8.40 -3.23 11.39
N ASN A 149 -9.55 -2.63 11.67
CA ASN A 149 -9.70 -1.36 12.40
C ASN A 149 -8.92 -0.19 11.77
N LYS A 150 -8.74 -0.19 10.44
CA LYS A 150 -8.07 0.89 9.70
C LYS A 150 -9.06 1.78 8.95
N THR A 151 -8.63 3.01 8.65
CA THR A 151 -9.39 3.90 7.77
C THR A 151 -9.37 3.40 6.33
N LYS A 152 -10.36 3.76 5.51
CA LYS A 152 -10.41 3.36 4.08
C LYS A 152 -9.10 3.67 3.34
N LYS A 153 -8.57 4.89 3.48
CA LYS A 153 -7.29 5.30 2.87
C LYS A 153 -6.10 4.40 3.25
N GLN A 154 -6.09 3.89 4.47
CA GLN A 154 -5.03 2.99 4.93
C GLN A 154 -5.22 1.58 4.39
N ILE A 155 -6.46 1.08 4.39
CA ILE A 155 -6.81 -0.19 3.74
C ILE A 155 -6.40 -0.14 2.27
N ASP A 156 -6.67 0.96 1.56
CA ASP A 156 -6.28 1.17 0.16
C ASP A 156 -4.77 1.08 -0.04
N SER A 157 -4.02 1.69 0.87
CA SER A 157 -2.56 1.63 0.85
C SER A 157 -2.06 0.21 1.09
N ILE A 158 -2.69 -0.55 2.00
CA ILE A 158 -2.35 -1.95 2.28
C ILE A 158 -2.71 -2.84 1.09
N LEU A 159 -3.88 -2.65 0.46
CA LEU A 159 -4.32 -3.41 -0.72
C LEU A 159 -3.43 -3.15 -1.93
N SER A 160 -2.93 -1.93 -2.09
CA SER A 160 -1.90 -1.59 -3.10
C SER A 160 -0.61 -2.37 -2.87
N LEU A 161 -0.12 -2.45 -1.62
CA LEU A 161 1.06 -3.25 -1.26
C LEU A 161 0.82 -4.75 -1.48
N TYR A 162 -0.35 -5.23 -1.05
CA TYR A 162 -0.78 -6.61 -1.20
C TYR A 162 -0.78 -7.01 -2.67
N SER A 163 -1.37 -6.19 -3.54
CA SER A 163 -1.48 -6.51 -4.98
C SER A 163 -0.12 -6.50 -5.67
N GLY A 164 0.79 -5.63 -5.25
CA GLY A 164 2.17 -5.62 -5.72
C GLY A 164 2.94 -6.89 -5.34
N ALA A 165 2.71 -7.44 -4.14
CA ALA A 165 3.31 -8.70 -3.70
C ALA A 165 2.60 -9.94 -4.30
N LEU A 166 1.29 -9.83 -4.57
CA LEU A 166 0.47 -10.92 -5.12
C LEU A 166 0.95 -11.40 -6.49
N ILE A 167 1.68 -10.58 -7.25
CA ILE A 167 2.25 -10.94 -8.57
C ILE A 167 3.15 -12.18 -8.51
N HIS A 168 3.67 -12.52 -7.33
CA HIS A 168 4.54 -13.68 -7.12
C HIS A 168 3.77 -14.93 -6.65
N LEU A 169 2.45 -14.89 -6.56
CA LEU A 169 1.63 -16.00 -6.09
C LEU A 169 1.92 -17.28 -6.88
N THR A 170 2.42 -18.29 -6.15
CA THR A 170 2.71 -19.64 -6.66
C THR A 170 1.97 -20.72 -5.88
N ILE A 171 1.26 -20.33 -4.82
CA ILE A 171 0.53 -21.24 -3.94
C ILE A 171 -0.72 -21.76 -4.66
N THR A 172 -0.91 -23.08 -4.66
CA THR A 172 -2.10 -23.74 -5.20
C THR A 172 -2.93 -24.45 -4.13
N ASP A 173 -2.40 -24.60 -2.92
CA ASP A 173 -3.09 -25.25 -1.81
C ASP A 173 -4.23 -24.37 -1.26
N ALA A 174 -5.45 -24.92 -1.21
CA ALA A 174 -6.65 -24.18 -0.83
C ALA A 174 -6.59 -23.66 0.62
N ALA A 175 -5.99 -24.43 1.54
CA ALA A 175 -5.87 -24.01 2.94
C ALA A 175 -4.91 -22.83 3.10
N ALA A 176 -3.78 -22.85 2.38
CA ALA A 176 -2.84 -21.74 2.34
C ALA A 176 -3.44 -20.50 1.67
N LEU A 177 -4.16 -20.66 0.55
CA LEU A 177 -4.85 -19.55 -0.14
C LEU A 177 -5.89 -18.87 0.75
N LYS A 178 -6.57 -19.61 1.64
CA LYS A 178 -7.57 -19.05 2.56
C LYS A 178 -6.99 -17.95 3.45
N SER A 179 -5.71 -18.05 3.81
CA SER A 179 -5.02 -17.02 4.62
C SER A 179 -4.71 -15.73 3.86
N LEU A 180 -4.82 -15.76 2.53
CA LEU A 180 -4.55 -14.63 1.63
C LEU A 180 -5.80 -13.79 1.33
N VAL A 181 -6.96 -14.20 1.84
CA VAL A 181 -8.25 -13.55 1.57
C VAL A 181 -8.85 -13.07 2.89
N PRO A 182 -9.50 -11.88 2.94
CA PRO A 182 -10.21 -11.44 4.13
C PRO A 182 -11.34 -12.40 4.53
N PRO A 183 -11.67 -12.51 5.82
CA PRO A 183 -12.83 -13.27 6.26
C PRO A 183 -14.13 -12.67 5.71
N ASP A 184 -15.18 -13.48 5.60
CA ASP A 184 -16.49 -13.05 5.12
C ASP A 184 -17.04 -11.85 5.90
N GLY A 185 -17.72 -10.96 5.18
CA GLY A 185 -18.26 -9.71 5.71
C GLY A 185 -17.80 -8.50 4.91
N THR A 186 -17.96 -7.31 5.49
CA THR A 186 -17.72 -6.02 4.79
C THR A 186 -16.29 -5.86 4.27
N MET A 187 -15.31 -6.48 4.92
CA MET A 187 -13.92 -6.43 4.45
C MET A 187 -13.71 -7.27 3.17
N LYS A 188 -14.34 -8.44 3.06
CA LYS A 188 -14.30 -9.25 1.85
C LYS A 188 -15.01 -8.55 0.69
N GLU A 189 -16.15 -7.92 0.94
CA GLU A 189 -16.86 -7.12 -0.06
C GLU A 189 -16.01 -5.95 -0.59
N TYR A 190 -15.35 -5.23 0.33
CA TYR A 190 -14.44 -4.14 -0.04
C TYR A 190 -13.23 -4.65 -0.84
N TYR A 191 -12.67 -5.79 -0.43
CA TYR A 191 -11.58 -6.45 -1.16
C TYR A 191 -12.01 -6.85 -2.58
N LEU A 192 -13.20 -7.45 -2.74
CA LEU A 192 -13.72 -7.81 -4.06
C LEU A 192 -13.95 -6.56 -4.92
N CYS A 193 -14.45 -5.46 -4.34
CA CYS A 193 -14.59 -4.18 -5.03
C CYS A 193 -13.24 -3.61 -5.49
N TYR A 194 -12.21 -3.72 -4.65
CA TYR A 194 -10.85 -3.34 -5.01
C TYR A 194 -10.31 -4.18 -6.18
N GLN A 195 -10.47 -5.50 -6.13
CA GLN A 195 -10.00 -6.39 -7.22
C GLN A 195 -10.71 -6.10 -8.54
N LEU A 196 -12.00 -5.80 -8.50
CA LEU A 196 -12.76 -5.37 -9.68
C LEU A 196 -12.22 -4.04 -10.24
N THR A 197 -11.94 -3.09 -9.35
CA THR A 197 -11.33 -1.80 -9.71
C THR A 197 -9.98 -1.99 -10.39
N LEU A 198 -9.13 -2.88 -9.87
CA LEU A 198 -7.84 -3.22 -10.46
C LEU A 198 -7.99 -3.77 -11.89
N LEU A 199 -8.96 -4.67 -12.11
CA LEU A 199 -9.23 -5.25 -13.44
C LEU A 199 -9.72 -4.20 -14.46
N LEU A 200 -10.49 -3.20 -14.01
CA LEU A 200 -11.00 -2.13 -14.87
C LEU A 200 -9.94 -1.10 -15.28
N ILE A 201 -8.75 -1.11 -14.67
CA ILE A 201 -7.73 -0.11 -15.01
C ILE A 201 -7.12 -0.38 -16.38
N PRO A 202 -7.06 0.63 -17.27
CA PRO A 202 -6.41 0.49 -18.56
C PRO A 202 -4.89 0.50 -18.43
N TYR A 203 -4.22 -0.20 -19.33
CA TYR A 203 -2.76 -0.24 -19.39
C TYR A 203 -2.13 1.09 -19.84
N SER A 204 -2.84 1.87 -20.64
CA SER A 204 -2.30 3.06 -21.32
C SER A 204 -3.17 4.30 -21.04
N TYR A 205 -3.40 4.58 -19.77
CA TYR A 205 -4.26 5.70 -19.37
C TYR A 205 -3.42 6.87 -18.84
N GLU A 206 -3.31 7.92 -19.65
CA GLU A 206 -2.53 9.13 -19.34
C GLU A 206 -3.42 10.33 -18.94
N GLY A 207 -4.70 10.08 -18.63
CA GLY A 207 -5.65 11.13 -18.25
C GLY A 207 -5.66 11.44 -16.74
N ASP A 208 -5.94 12.71 -16.40
CA ASP A 208 -6.18 13.14 -15.01
C ASP A 208 -7.58 12.74 -14.50
N LEU A 209 -8.52 12.50 -15.42
CA LEU A 209 -9.87 12.02 -15.13
C LEU A 209 -9.83 10.51 -14.89
N PRO A 210 -10.76 9.89 -14.16
CA PRO A 210 -10.84 8.43 -14.10
C PRO A 210 -11.34 7.86 -15.44
N PRO A 211 -10.92 6.64 -15.83
CA PRO A 211 -11.49 5.96 -16.99
C PRO A 211 -12.97 5.64 -16.76
N PRO A 212 -13.76 5.42 -17.84
CA PRO A 212 -15.16 5.02 -17.72
C PRO A 212 -15.34 3.81 -16.79
N GLY A 213 -16.40 3.84 -15.97
CA GLY A 213 -16.70 2.80 -15.00
C GLY A 213 -15.97 2.93 -13.66
N LEU A 214 -15.03 3.87 -13.51
CA LEU A 214 -14.35 4.15 -12.25
C LEU A 214 -14.66 5.54 -11.70
N THR A 215 -14.76 5.64 -10.38
CA THR A 215 -14.76 6.93 -9.68
C THR A 215 -13.34 7.47 -9.52
N VAL A 216 -13.21 8.79 -9.29
CA VAL A 216 -11.91 9.44 -9.01
C VAL A 216 -11.20 8.77 -7.83
N SER A 217 -11.94 8.40 -6.78
CA SER A 217 -11.38 7.74 -5.60
C SER A 217 -10.84 6.35 -5.91
N GLN A 218 -11.57 5.55 -6.68
CA GLN A 218 -11.16 4.20 -7.09
C GLN A 218 -9.92 4.23 -7.99
N TYR A 219 -9.89 5.16 -8.95
CA TYR A 219 -8.74 5.33 -9.83
C TYR A 219 -7.48 5.72 -9.04
N LYS A 220 -7.58 6.72 -8.15
CA LYS A 220 -6.47 7.17 -7.29
C LYS A 220 -6.01 6.12 -6.29
N GLN A 221 -6.90 5.22 -5.87
CA GLN A 221 -6.58 4.13 -4.95
C GLN A 221 -5.60 3.11 -5.55
N ILE A 222 -5.65 2.87 -6.87
CA ILE A 222 -4.72 1.94 -7.53
C ILE A 222 -3.51 2.67 -8.12
N VAL A 223 -3.74 3.75 -8.86
CA VAL A 223 -2.67 4.49 -9.56
C VAL A 223 -1.83 5.31 -8.57
N SER A 224 -2.34 5.61 -7.37
CA SER A 224 -1.62 6.40 -6.36
C SER A 224 -0.98 7.67 -6.98
N ASP A 225 0.29 7.94 -6.70
CA ASP A 225 1.04 9.09 -7.22
C ASP A 225 1.82 8.78 -8.52
N LYS A 226 1.89 7.51 -8.93
CA LYS A 226 2.67 7.08 -10.11
C LYS A 226 1.93 5.99 -10.88
N PRO A 227 1.80 6.11 -12.21
CA PRO A 227 1.21 5.05 -13.02
C PRO A 227 1.94 3.73 -12.79
N VAL A 228 1.15 2.68 -12.57
CA VAL A 228 1.66 1.30 -12.52
C VAL A 228 2.15 0.95 -13.92
N ASP A 229 3.33 0.35 -14.02
CA ASP A 229 3.82 -0.06 -15.33
C ASP A 229 2.89 -1.13 -15.94
N PRO A 230 2.66 -1.11 -17.27
CA PRO A 230 1.69 -2.00 -17.90
C PRO A 230 1.94 -3.50 -17.66
N ASP A 231 3.20 -3.91 -17.58
CA ASP A 231 3.56 -5.33 -17.43
C ASP A 231 3.36 -5.82 -15.99
N THR A 232 3.64 -4.98 -14.99
CA THR A 232 3.28 -5.25 -13.59
C THR A 232 1.78 -5.24 -13.42
N LEU A 233 1.05 -4.31 -14.05
CA LEU A 233 -0.41 -4.30 -14.01
C LEU A 233 -0.99 -5.61 -14.58
N GLU A 234 -0.47 -6.10 -15.70
CA GLU A 234 -0.87 -7.40 -16.27
C GLU A 234 -0.65 -8.53 -15.26
N LYS A 235 0.53 -8.60 -14.63
CA LYS A 235 0.82 -9.61 -13.60
C LYS A 235 -0.09 -9.51 -12.39
N MET A 236 -0.41 -8.29 -11.95
CA MET A 236 -1.36 -8.07 -10.85
C MET A 236 -2.75 -8.61 -11.22
N LYS A 237 -3.26 -8.28 -12.42
CA LYS A 237 -4.55 -8.79 -12.90
C LYS A 237 -4.58 -10.31 -13.00
N VAL A 238 -3.54 -10.92 -13.59
CA VAL A 238 -3.40 -12.38 -13.69
C VAL A 238 -3.43 -13.03 -12.31
N ALA A 239 -2.64 -12.52 -11.35
CA ALA A 239 -2.58 -13.07 -10.00
C ALA A 239 -3.92 -12.91 -9.25
N THR A 240 -4.60 -11.78 -9.44
CA THR A 240 -5.96 -11.54 -8.93
C THR A 240 -6.95 -12.58 -9.47
N ILE A 241 -6.97 -12.82 -10.79
CA ILE A 241 -7.88 -13.83 -11.39
C ILE A 241 -7.55 -15.23 -10.90
N HIS A 242 -6.27 -15.59 -10.76
CA HIS A 242 -5.88 -16.89 -10.19
C HIS A 242 -6.41 -17.09 -8.77
N LEU A 243 -6.27 -16.07 -7.91
CA LEU A 243 -6.77 -16.15 -6.55
C LEU A 243 -8.30 -16.18 -6.49
N LEU A 244 -8.98 -15.34 -7.28
CA LEU A 244 -10.45 -15.32 -7.36
C LEU A 244 -11.03 -16.63 -7.91
N SER A 245 -10.31 -17.29 -8.81
CA SER A 245 -10.70 -18.57 -9.42
C SER A 245 -10.42 -19.79 -8.55
N SER A 246 -9.95 -19.58 -7.31
CA SER A 246 -9.82 -20.63 -6.29
C SER A 246 -11.19 -20.99 -5.71
N GLU A 247 -11.27 -22.12 -5.00
CA GLU A 247 -12.50 -22.61 -4.35
C GLU A 247 -12.95 -21.77 -3.14
N LEU A 248 -12.29 -20.63 -2.87
CA LEU A 248 -12.57 -19.75 -1.73
C LEU A 248 -13.71 -18.76 -1.98
N PHE A 249 -14.07 -18.55 -3.23
CA PHE A 249 -15.08 -17.59 -3.65
C PHE A 249 -16.23 -18.34 -4.30
N ALA A 250 -17.46 -17.93 -3.99
CA ALA A 250 -18.62 -18.43 -4.70
C ALA A 250 -18.63 -17.85 -6.13
N ILE A 251 -19.22 -18.59 -7.08
CA ILE A 251 -19.24 -18.21 -8.50
C ILE A 251 -19.84 -16.80 -8.67
N ASN A 252 -20.92 -16.49 -7.96
CA ASN A 252 -21.56 -15.17 -7.99
C ASN A 252 -20.69 -14.02 -7.44
N GLU A 253 -19.74 -14.31 -6.53
CA GLU A 253 -18.80 -13.32 -6.00
C GLU A 253 -17.73 -12.94 -7.04
N MET A 254 -17.34 -13.88 -7.90
CA MET A 254 -16.28 -13.70 -8.89
C MET A 254 -16.78 -13.45 -10.33
N LEU A 255 -18.05 -13.75 -10.62
CA LEU A 255 -18.59 -13.76 -11.99
C LEU A 255 -18.36 -12.43 -12.71
N ILE A 256 -18.60 -11.31 -12.04
CA ILE A 256 -18.35 -9.98 -12.61
C ILE A 256 -16.88 -9.73 -12.92
N HIS A 257 -15.96 -10.19 -12.06
CA HIS A 257 -14.51 -10.08 -12.29
C HIS A 257 -14.09 -10.87 -13.52
N LEU A 258 -14.62 -12.09 -13.67
CA LEU A 258 -14.35 -12.94 -14.83
C LEU A 258 -14.91 -12.34 -16.11
N ILE A 259 -16.14 -11.78 -16.09
CA ILE A 259 -16.73 -11.09 -17.25
C ILE A 259 -15.84 -9.91 -17.66
N ILE A 260 -15.46 -9.04 -16.72
CA ILE A 260 -14.59 -7.89 -17.02
C ILE A 260 -13.22 -8.36 -17.54
N GLY A 261 -12.62 -9.38 -16.91
CA GLY A 261 -11.33 -9.93 -17.33
C GLY A 261 -11.38 -10.59 -18.72
N SER A 262 -12.52 -11.17 -19.12
CA SER A 262 -12.73 -11.69 -20.48
C SER A 262 -12.85 -10.61 -21.56
N CYS A 263 -12.83 -9.34 -21.17
CA CYS A 263 -12.74 -8.20 -22.07
C CYS A 263 -11.36 -7.52 -22.01
N ASP A 264 -10.39 -8.06 -21.26
CA ASP A 264 -9.07 -7.47 -21.11
C ASP A 264 -8.26 -7.60 -22.42
N PRO A 265 -7.54 -6.54 -22.85
CA PRO A 265 -6.77 -6.57 -24.09
C PRO A 265 -5.53 -7.47 -24.04
N ARG A 266 -5.03 -7.83 -22.85
CA ARG A 266 -3.91 -8.77 -22.70
C ARG A 266 -4.46 -10.21 -22.70
N HIS A 267 -3.97 -11.02 -23.64
CA HIS A 267 -4.41 -12.41 -23.82
C HIS A 267 -4.25 -13.25 -22.54
N SER A 268 -3.21 -13.01 -21.74
CA SER A 268 -2.97 -13.74 -20.48
C SER A 268 -4.14 -13.61 -19.49
N VAL A 269 -4.73 -12.42 -19.38
CA VAL A 269 -5.89 -12.16 -18.52
C VAL A 269 -7.17 -12.70 -19.15
N TYR A 270 -7.37 -12.42 -20.44
CA TYR A 270 -8.52 -12.90 -21.22
C TYR A 270 -8.71 -14.41 -21.12
N GLU A 271 -7.67 -15.18 -21.44
CA GLU A 271 -7.72 -16.63 -21.56
C GLU A 271 -8.09 -17.29 -20.22
N LEU A 272 -7.50 -16.81 -19.12
CA LEU A 272 -7.81 -17.33 -17.78
C LEU A 272 -9.28 -17.14 -17.41
N CYS A 273 -9.84 -15.99 -17.78
CA CYS A 273 -11.24 -15.68 -17.50
C CYS A 273 -12.19 -16.48 -18.41
N ASP A 274 -11.91 -16.51 -19.71
CA ASP A 274 -12.72 -17.22 -20.71
C ASP A 274 -12.81 -18.73 -20.41
N GLN A 275 -11.68 -19.35 -20.04
CA GLN A 275 -11.66 -20.75 -19.61
C GLN A 275 -12.56 -21.00 -18.39
N LYS A 276 -12.55 -20.10 -17.40
CA LYS A 276 -13.36 -20.25 -16.19
C LYS A 276 -14.85 -20.02 -16.44
N LEU A 277 -15.20 -19.03 -17.27
CA LEU A 277 -16.59 -18.72 -17.63
C LEU A 277 -17.27 -19.87 -18.38
N LYS A 278 -16.55 -20.54 -19.30
CA LYS A 278 -17.07 -21.67 -20.09
C LYS A 278 -17.63 -22.82 -19.25
N HIS A 279 -17.17 -22.97 -18.01
CA HIS A 279 -17.53 -24.10 -17.17
C HIS A 279 -18.68 -23.82 -16.20
N ASN A 280 -19.02 -22.57 -15.89
CA ASN A 280 -20.07 -22.22 -14.92
C ASN A 280 -20.40 -20.72 -14.96
N SER A 281 -21.54 -20.32 -15.52
CA SER A 281 -22.00 -18.93 -15.40
C SER A 281 -23.52 -18.83 -15.55
N ASP A 282 -24.18 -18.49 -14.45
CA ASP A 282 -25.56 -17.98 -14.51
C ASP A 282 -25.50 -16.48 -14.81
N TYR A 283 -25.50 -16.14 -16.09
CA TYR A 283 -25.43 -14.74 -16.55
C TYR A 283 -26.72 -13.95 -16.25
N GLU A 284 -27.79 -14.63 -15.85
CA GLU A 284 -29.09 -14.04 -15.51
C GLU A 284 -29.18 -13.61 -14.04
N ASP A 285 -28.09 -13.75 -13.27
CA ASP A 285 -28.05 -13.27 -11.88
C ASP A 285 -28.27 -11.75 -11.82
N ASN A 286 -29.40 -11.36 -11.22
CA ASN A 286 -29.81 -9.95 -11.10
C ASN A 286 -28.74 -9.08 -10.41
N GLY A 287 -28.01 -9.63 -9.44
CA GLY A 287 -26.97 -8.89 -8.72
C GLY A 287 -25.75 -8.59 -9.60
N VAL A 288 -25.36 -9.52 -10.46
CA VAL A 288 -24.31 -9.31 -11.47
C VAL A 288 -24.76 -8.32 -12.53
N ILE A 289 -25.99 -8.46 -13.04
CA ILE A 289 -26.58 -7.53 -14.00
C ILE A 289 -26.60 -6.11 -13.45
N GLU A 290 -27.09 -5.91 -12.21
CA GLU A 290 -27.14 -4.60 -11.56
C GLU A 290 -25.75 -3.97 -11.44
N LYS A 291 -24.74 -4.74 -11.01
CA LYS A 291 -23.36 -4.26 -10.93
C LYS A 291 -22.79 -3.88 -12.30
N LEU A 292 -23.08 -4.65 -13.35
CA LEU A 292 -22.66 -4.32 -14.72
C LEU A 292 -23.30 -3.01 -15.20
N TYR A 293 -24.61 -2.81 -14.95
CA TYR A 293 -25.28 -1.54 -15.24
C TYR A 293 -24.67 -0.38 -14.46
N ASN A 294 -24.35 -0.57 -13.18
CA ASN A 294 -23.71 0.46 -12.36
C ASN A 294 -22.32 0.85 -12.88
N ILE A 295 -21.54 -0.11 -13.37
CA ILE A 295 -20.25 0.16 -14.02
C ILE A 295 -20.46 0.92 -15.33
N TYR A 296 -21.39 0.46 -16.17
CA TYR A 296 -21.65 1.06 -17.49
C TYR A 296 -22.19 2.50 -17.39
N LEU A 297 -23.19 2.72 -16.53
CA LEU A 297 -23.78 4.04 -16.30
C LEU A 297 -22.83 4.95 -15.50
N GLY A 298 -21.92 4.36 -14.74
CA GLY A 298 -21.06 5.04 -13.79
C GLY A 298 -21.84 5.73 -12.66
N THR A 299 -21.13 6.45 -11.80
CA THR A 299 -21.77 7.44 -10.94
C THR A 299 -22.11 8.64 -11.82
N ALA A 300 -23.30 8.66 -12.42
CA ALA A 300 -23.82 9.84 -13.07
C ALA A 300 -23.60 11.03 -12.13
N ILE A 301 -22.79 12.01 -12.55
CA ILE A 301 -22.88 13.34 -11.96
C ILE A 301 -24.33 13.73 -12.26
N ARG A 302 -25.20 13.66 -11.25
CA ARG A 302 -26.47 14.38 -11.27
C ARG A 302 -26.06 15.86 -11.35
N SER A 303 -25.85 16.35 -12.57
CA SER A 303 -25.81 17.77 -12.85
C SER A 303 -27.18 18.28 -12.43
N SER A 304 -27.20 18.91 -11.27
CA SER A 304 -28.30 19.72 -10.78
C SER A 304 -28.76 20.66 -11.90
N HIS A 305 -29.96 20.43 -12.39
CA HIS A 305 -30.81 21.48 -12.94
C HIS A 305 -31.76 21.94 -11.84
#